data_AF-I7BM12-F1
#
_entry.id   AF-I7BM12-F1
#
_cell.length_a   1.000
_cell.length_b   1.000
_cell.length_c   1.000
_cell.angle_alpha   90.00
_cell.angle_beta   90.00
_cell.angle_gamma   90.00
#
_symmetry.space_group_name_H-M   'P 1'
#
loop_
_entity.id
_entity.type
_entity.pdbx_description
1 polymer ?
#
loop_
_entity_poly.entity_id
_entity_poly.type
_entity_poly.pdbx_seq_one_letter_code
_entity_poly.pdbx_strand_id
1 'polypeptide(L)'
;MPIAWVGRRQIERREIAIVTTCSLSIISAPIVALLWIIVFDSTGFDQLVFESAFTTIGPALTVALFSGLVGMFLYDVNRSVWIGGVVFLASTAFLRGARATMETCAAC
;
A
#
# COMPACT_ATOMS: atom_id res chain seq x y z
N MET A 1 29.80 -9.00 28.14
CA MET A 1 28.41 -9.18 27.66
C MET A 1 28.05 -8.17 26.52
N PRO A 2 28.64 -8.25 25.31
CA PRO A 2 28.33 -7.30 24.21
C PRO A 2 27.25 -7.79 23.21
N ILE A 3 26.90 -9.09 23.24
CA ILE A 3 26.08 -9.72 22.19
C ILE A 3 24.61 -9.27 22.27
N ALA A 4 24.08 -9.03 23.47
CA ALA A 4 22.72 -8.55 23.68
C ALA A 4 22.48 -7.12 23.13
N TRP A 5 23.53 -6.31 23.02
CA TRP A 5 23.45 -4.94 22.50
C TRP A 5 23.40 -4.90 20.96
N VAL A 6 24.10 -5.82 20.29
CA VAL A 6 24.11 -5.90 18.82
C VAL A 6 22.76 -6.41 18.30
N GLY A 7 22.15 -7.39 18.98
CA GLY A 7 20.83 -7.91 18.62
C GLY A 7 19.72 -6.84 18.71
N ARG A 8 19.77 -5.98 19.73
CA ARG A 8 18.76 -4.92 19.92
C ARG A 8 18.78 -3.87 18.80
N ARG A 9 19.97 -3.45 18.36
CA ARG A 9 20.11 -2.49 17.24
C ARG A 9 19.68 -3.06 15.88
N GLN A 10 19.81 -4.38 15.69
CA GLN A 10 19.37 -5.05 14.46
C GLN A 10 17.83 -5.12 14.39
N ILE A 11 17.15 -5.31 15.51
CA ILE A 11 15.68 -5.30 15.58
C ILE A 11 15.15 -3.89 15.31
N GLU A 12 15.73 -2.87 15.95
CA GLU A 12 15.33 -1.47 15.79
C GLU A 12 15.49 -0.97 14.34
N ARG A 13 16.58 -1.34 13.66
CA ARG A 13 16.75 -1.01 12.22
C ARG A 13 15.73 -1.70 11.32
N ARG A 14 15.35 -2.95 11.61
CA ARG A 14 14.35 -3.68 10.82
C ARG A 14 12.96 -3.09 10.98
N GLU A 15 12.61 -2.65 12.18
CA GLU A 15 11.33 -1.97 12.44
C GLU A 15 11.24 -0.63 11.71
N ILE A 16 12.30 0.19 11.78
CA ILE A 16 12.36 1.47 11.05
C ILE A 16 12.27 1.23 9.53
N ALA A 17 12.93 0.18 9.01
CA ALA A 17 12.89 -0.16 7.59
C ALA A 17 11.47 -0.55 7.13
N ILE A 18 10.71 -1.33 7.92
CA ILE A 18 9.32 -1.64 7.59
C ILE A 18 8.44 -0.39 7.65
N VAL A 19 8.54 0.37 8.74
CA VAL A 19 7.67 1.55 8.93
C VAL A 19 7.87 2.51 7.77
N THR A 20 9.12 2.79 7.41
CA THR A 20 9.43 3.64 6.25
C THR A 20 8.89 3.06 4.94
N THR A 21 9.02 1.74 4.69
CA THR A 21 8.45 1.14 3.47
C THR A 21 6.93 1.12 3.47
N CYS A 22 6.26 0.89 4.60
CA CYS A 22 4.81 0.97 4.70
C CYS A 22 4.31 2.39 4.47
N SER A 23 4.95 3.39 5.08
CA SER A 23 4.61 4.80 4.88
C SER A 23 4.81 5.23 3.43
N LEU A 24 5.94 4.89 2.81
CA LEU A 24 6.21 5.17 1.39
C LEU A 24 5.21 4.46 0.48
N SER A 25 4.80 3.25 0.84
CA SER A 25 3.78 2.48 0.11
C SER A 25 2.42 3.20 0.18
N ILE A 26 1.99 3.64 1.36
CA ILE A 26 0.71 4.36 1.53
C ILE A 26 0.73 5.69 0.77
N ILE A 27 1.83 6.46 0.83
CA ILE A 27 1.97 7.73 0.12
C ILE A 27 1.99 7.55 -1.40
N SER A 28 2.52 6.43 -1.90
CA SER A 28 2.52 6.13 -3.33
C SER A 28 1.19 5.58 -3.85
N ALA A 29 0.27 5.16 -2.97
CA ALA A 29 -1.07 4.68 -3.35
C ALA A 29 -1.86 5.60 -4.30
N PRO A 30 -1.96 6.93 -4.10
CA PRO A 30 -2.63 7.82 -5.06
C PRO A 30 -1.93 7.87 -6.43
N ILE A 31 -0.59 7.83 -6.47
CA ILE A 31 0.17 7.81 -7.72
C ILE A 31 -0.09 6.50 -8.48
N VAL A 32 -0.11 5.38 -7.75
CA VAL A 32 -0.42 4.06 -8.31
C VAL A 32 -1.87 4.02 -8.80
N ALA A 33 -2.82 4.63 -8.08
CA ALA A 33 -4.20 4.75 -8.53
C ALA A 33 -4.33 5.54 -9.83
N LEU A 34 -3.59 6.65 -9.98
CA LEU A 34 -3.55 7.40 -11.24
C LEU A 34 -2.93 6.58 -12.39
N LEU A 35 -1.85 5.84 -12.13
CA LEU A 35 -1.25 4.94 -13.13
C LEU A 35 -2.22 3.85 -13.55
N TRP A 36 -2.97 3.28 -12.60
CA TRP A 36 -4.03 2.32 -12.91
C TRP A 36 -5.09 2.95 -13.81
N ILE A 37 -5.59 4.14 -13.47
CA ILE A 37 -6.56 4.84 -14.32
C ILE A 37 -6.02 5.04 -15.74
N ILE A 38 -4.80 5.55 -15.90
CA ILE A 38 -4.20 5.80 -17.23
C ILE A 38 -4.04 4.50 -18.04
N VAL A 39 -3.58 3.42 -17.40
CA VAL A 39 -3.38 2.12 -18.07
C VAL A 39 -4.72 1.47 -18.44
N PHE A 40 -5.73 1.58 -17.57
CA PHE A 40 -7.04 0.97 -17.84
C PHE A 40 -7.87 1.76 -18.86
N ASP A 41 -7.75 3.09 -18.86
CA ASP A 41 -8.37 3.96 -19.86
C ASP A 41 -7.74 3.70 -21.26
N SER A 42 -6.41 3.58 -21.33
CA SER A 42 -5.70 3.28 -22.59
C SER A 42 -5.93 1.87 -23.15
N THR A 43 -6.35 0.92 -22.32
CA THR A 43 -6.65 -0.47 -22.75
C THR A 43 -8.13 -0.68 -23.07
N GLY A 44 -8.99 0.32 -22.86
CA GLY A 44 -10.43 0.23 -23.12
C GLY A 44 -11.18 -0.75 -22.20
N PHE A 45 -10.54 -1.20 -21.12
CA PHE A 45 -11.11 -2.16 -20.17
C PHE A 45 -12.12 -1.54 -19.19
N ASP A 46 -12.20 -0.21 -19.16
CA ASP A 46 -13.19 0.58 -18.41
C ASP A 46 -14.62 0.05 -18.61
N GLN A 47 -14.98 -0.33 -19.84
CA GLN A 47 -16.34 -0.72 -20.20
C GLN A 47 -16.80 -2.09 -19.66
N LEU A 48 -15.88 -2.92 -19.17
CA LEU A 48 -16.14 -4.34 -18.88
C LEU A 48 -16.15 -4.68 -17.39
N VAL A 49 -15.68 -3.80 -16.50
CA VAL A 49 -15.49 -4.17 -15.09
C VAL A 49 -15.88 -3.05 -14.12
N PHE A 50 -16.36 -3.44 -12.93
CA PHE A 50 -16.69 -2.55 -11.81
C PHE A 50 -15.57 -1.52 -11.56
N GLU A 51 -15.88 -0.26 -11.85
CA GLU A 51 -15.00 0.90 -11.74
C GLU A 51 -14.31 1.00 -10.36
N SER A 52 -14.99 0.57 -9.30
CA SER A 52 -14.47 0.55 -7.92
C SER A 52 -13.34 -0.46 -7.70
N ALA A 53 -13.32 -1.57 -8.44
CA ALA A 53 -12.28 -2.58 -8.32
C ALA A 53 -10.95 -2.07 -8.88
N PHE A 54 -10.97 -1.34 -9.99
CA PHE A 54 -9.76 -0.82 -10.63
C PHE A 54 -9.26 0.50 -10.02
N THR A 55 -10.16 1.35 -9.55
CA THR A 55 -9.79 2.64 -8.95
C THR A 55 -9.40 2.55 -7.48
N THR A 56 -9.86 1.51 -6.76
CA THR A 56 -9.65 1.39 -5.31
C THR A 56 -8.93 0.11 -4.92
N ILE A 57 -9.35 -1.06 -5.44
CA ILE A 57 -8.84 -2.35 -4.99
C ILE A 57 -7.51 -2.69 -5.69
N GLY A 58 -7.43 -2.53 -7.00
CA GLY A 58 -6.24 -2.79 -7.82
C GLY A 58 -4.99 -2.05 -7.32
N PRO A 59 -5.02 -0.70 -7.24
CA PRO A 59 -3.88 0.06 -6.74
C PRO A 59 -3.54 -0.29 -5.29
N ALA A 60 -4.53 -0.44 -4.41
CA ALA A 60 -4.28 -0.84 -3.02
C ALA A 60 -3.65 -2.25 -2.91
N LEU A 61 -4.05 -3.19 -3.77
CA LEU A 61 -3.46 -4.53 -3.84
C LEU A 61 -2.01 -4.47 -4.31
N THR A 62 -1.70 -3.69 -5.34
CA THR A 62 -0.32 -3.56 -5.83
C THR A 62 0.63 -2.95 -4.79
N VAL A 63 0.16 -1.95 -4.04
CA VAL A 63 0.91 -1.33 -2.94
C VAL A 63 1.09 -2.30 -1.76
N ALA A 64 0.04 -3.05 -1.42
CA ALA A 64 0.06 -4.08 -0.39
C ALA A 64 0.99 -5.25 -0.73
N LEU A 65 1.04 -5.65 -2.00
CA LEU A 65 1.95 -6.68 -2.47
C LEU A 65 3.40 -6.23 -2.35
N PHE A 66 3.72 -4.99 -2.75
CA PHE A 66 5.09 -4.47 -2.64
C PHE A 66 5.57 -4.46 -1.19
N SER A 67 4.75 -3.95 -0.27
CA SER A 67 5.05 -3.92 1.17
C SER A 67 5.08 -5.31 1.82
N GLY A 68 4.20 -6.22 1.41
CA GLY A 68 4.22 -7.62 1.85
C GLY A 68 5.46 -8.38 1.37
N LEU A 69 5.92 -8.12 0.14
CA LEU A 69 7.10 -8.76 -0.45
C LEU A 69 8.38 -8.27 0.24
N VAL A 70 8.49 -6.97 0.54
CA VAL A 70 9.54 -6.43 1.41
C VAL A 70 9.48 -7.06 2.80
N GLY A 71 8.26 -7.25 3.34
CA GLY A 71 8.03 -7.95 4.60
C GLY A 71 8.56 -9.39 4.59
N MET A 72 8.42 -10.14 3.50
CA MET A 72 8.94 -11.51 3.37
C MET A 72 10.47 -11.56 3.37
N PHE A 73 11.15 -10.53 2.89
CA PHE A 73 12.61 -10.46 2.93
C PHE A 73 13.16 -10.17 4.33
N LEU A 74 12.37 -9.53 5.20
CA LEU A 74 12.82 -9.05 6.51
C LEU A 74 12.28 -9.88 7.69
N TYR A 75 11.14 -10.56 7.52
CA TYR A 75 10.37 -11.28 8.55
C TYR A 75 9.78 -12.59 8.04
N ASP A 76 9.25 -13.40 8.96
CA ASP A 76 8.49 -14.61 8.64
C ASP A 76 7.23 -14.34 7.81
N VAL A 77 6.83 -15.35 7.03
CA VAL A 77 5.65 -15.33 6.14
C VAL A 77 4.37 -14.87 6.87
N ASN A 78 4.16 -15.29 8.13
CA ASN A 78 2.99 -14.87 8.88
C ASN A 78 2.97 -13.36 9.19
N ARG A 79 4.14 -12.76 9.44
CA ARG A 79 4.26 -11.32 9.69
C ARG A 79 4.18 -10.52 8.40
N SER A 80 4.76 -11.02 7.31
CA SER A 80 4.71 -10.35 6.02
C SER A 80 3.29 -10.26 5.46
N VAL A 81 2.50 -11.33 5.62
CA VAL A 81 1.07 -11.34 5.25
C VAL A 81 0.29 -10.33 6.09
N TRP A 82 0.59 -10.23 7.38
CA TRP A 82 -0.03 -9.23 8.26
C TRP A 82 0.31 -7.79 7.84
N ILE A 83 1.58 -7.52 7.52
CA ILE A 83 2.04 -6.21 7.05
C ILE A 83 1.34 -5.84 5.74
N GLY A 84 1.32 -6.75 4.76
CA GLY A 84 0.62 -6.54 3.49
C GLY A 84 -0.88 -6.29 3.68
N GLY A 85 -1.53 -7.04 4.58
CA GLY A 85 -2.95 -6.86 4.92
C GLY A 85 -3.25 -5.50 5.56
N VAL A 86 -2.40 -5.03 6.48
CA VAL A 86 -2.55 -3.71 7.10
C VAL A 86 -2.36 -2.60 6.08
N VAL A 87 -1.34 -2.71 5.21
CA VAL A 87 -1.11 -1.73 4.14
C VAL A 87 -2.28 -1.73 3.15
N PHE A 88 -2.83 -2.88 2.81
CA PHE A 88 -4.01 -2.99 1.96
C PHE A 88 -5.22 -2.23 2.54
N LEU A 89 -5.54 -2.48 3.82
CA LEU A 89 -6.65 -1.82 4.50
C LEU A 89 -6.40 -0.30 4.63
N ALA A 90 -5.18 0.10 4.96
CA ALA A 90 -4.82 1.52 5.05
C ALA A 90 -4.91 2.23 3.70
N SER A 91 -4.40 1.62 2.63
CA SER A 91 -4.44 2.17 1.27
C SER A 91 -5.87 2.24 0.72
N THR A 92 -6.70 1.22 0.93
CA THR A 92 -8.11 1.27 0.52
C THR A 92 -8.90 2.34 1.28
N ALA A 93 -8.70 2.47 2.59
CA ALA A 93 -9.32 3.52 3.40
C ALA A 93 -8.87 4.92 2.96
N PHE A 94 -7.58 5.09 2.68
CA PHE A 94 -7.01 6.35 2.19
C PHE A 94 -7.58 6.75 0.83
N LEU A 95 -7.65 5.82 -0.13
CA LEU A 95 -8.21 6.08 -1.46
C LEU A 95 -9.71 6.39 -1.41
N ARG A 96 -10.48 5.70 -0.54
CA ARG A 96 -11.89 6.03 -0.32
C ARG A 96 -12.08 7.41 0.30
N GLY A 97 -11.25 7.77 1.28
CA GLY A 97 -11.25 9.09 1.89
C GLY A 97 -10.94 10.19 0.88
N ALA A 98 -9.91 9.98 0.04
CA ALA A 98 -9.54 10.92 -1.03
C ALA A 98 -10.68 11.13 -2.04
N ARG A 99 -11.41 10.07 -2.40
CA ARG A 99 -12.58 10.16 -3.28
C ARG A 99 -13.72 10.96 -2.64
N ALA A 100 -14.05 10.68 -1.38
CA ALA A 100 -15.07 11.42 -0.65
C ALA A 100 -14.75 12.92 -0.55
N THR A 101 -13.48 13.28 -0.32
CA THR A 101 -13.06 14.68 -0.30
C THR A 101 -13.17 15.35 -1.67
N MET A 102 -12.86 14.65 -2.76
CA MET A 102 -13.00 15.20 -4.12
C MET A 102 -14.48 15.41 -4.49
N GLU A 103 -15.37 14.49 -4.14
CA GLU A 103 -16.81 14.65 -4.37
C GLU A 103 -17.38 15.84 -3.58
N THR A 104 -16.94 16.07 -2.34
CA THR A 104 -17.35 17.26 -1.58
C THR A 104 -16.78 18.56 -2.14
N CYS A 105 -15.57 18.54 -2.71
CA CYS A 105 -14.97 19.73 -3.33
C CYS A 105 -15.56 20.03 -4.72
N ALA A 106 -16.04 19.02 -5.45
CA ALA A 106 -16.70 19.21 -6.75
C ALA A 106 -18.15 19.69 -6.64
N ALA A 107 -18.74 19.61 -5.44
CA ALA A 107 -20.11 20.04 -5.16
C ALA A 107 -20.23 21.52 -4.71
N CYS A 108 -19.10 22.22 -4.57
CA CYS A 108 -19.02 23.66 -4.26
C CYS A 108 -18.67 24.46 -5.52
#